data_AF-A0A2K3JHU7-F1
#
_entry.id   AF-A0A2K3JHU7-F1
#
_cell.length_a   1.000
_cell.length_b   1.000
_cell.length_c   1.000
_cell.angle_alpha   90.00
_cell.angle_beta   90.00
_cell.angle_gamma   90.00
#
_symmetry.space_group_name_H-M   'P 1'
#
loop_
_entity.id
_entity.type
_entity.pdbx_description
1 polymer ?
#
loop_
_entity_poly.entity_id
_entity_poly.type
_entity_poly.pdbx_seq_one_letter_code
_entity_poly.pdbx_strand_id
1 'polypeptide(L)'
;MDDEFGQKKNEMQGLAWRVSFSILVAVGWLVFLILWLFFYAKNYAWERNIAIFLLSVFILAVILGIPWAYWALRKQSSKEKEMWKMKGFRWRVWVSIIAMVSIIIFLIYWFWAIAEPFDIYQNLAIFIVAFLIAGGLLAAMWAPWGMTHTPEHQYDEQKKE
;
A
#
# COMPACT_ATOMS: atom_id res chain seq x y z
N MET A 1 -38.87 8.11 -0.23
CA MET A 1 -38.05 9.34 -0.22
C MET A 1 -37.26 9.46 1.08
N ASP A 2 -37.84 9.10 2.23
CA ASP A 2 -37.17 9.18 3.53
C ASP A 2 -35.97 8.21 3.69
N ASP A 3 -36.03 7.04 3.05
CA ASP A 3 -34.97 6.02 3.13
C ASP A 3 -33.69 6.41 2.39
N GLU A 4 -33.79 7.11 1.26
CA GLU A 4 -32.62 7.58 0.49
C GLU A 4 -31.87 8.71 1.20
N PHE A 5 -32.60 9.65 1.81
CA PHE A 5 -31.99 10.72 2.59
C PHE A 5 -31.28 10.19 3.84
N GLY A 6 -31.88 9.21 4.52
CA GLY A 6 -31.26 8.53 5.67
C GLY A 6 -29.98 7.78 5.30
N GLN A 7 -29.98 7.05 4.18
CA GLN A 7 -28.77 6.34 3.69
C GLN A 7 -27.65 7.31 3.32
N LYS A 8 -27.95 8.38 2.57
CA LYS A 8 -26.95 9.37 2.14
C LYS A 8 -26.28 10.07 3.33
N LYS A 9 -27.05 10.38 4.39
CA LYS A 9 -26.53 10.97 5.62
C LYS A 9 -25.53 10.05 6.33
N ASN A 10 -25.86 8.76 6.45
CA ASN A 10 -24.97 7.77 7.07
C ASN A 10 -23.68 7.55 6.27
N GLU A 11 -23.75 7.58 4.93
CA GLU A 11 -22.56 7.51 4.09
C GLU A 11 -21.64 8.73 4.26
N MET A 12 -22.22 9.94 4.24
CA MET A 12 -21.45 11.18 4.44
C MET A 12 -20.80 11.22 5.83
N GLN A 13 -21.52 10.80 6.87
CA GLN A 13 -20.97 10.72 8.23
C GLN A 13 -19.82 9.69 8.32
N GLY A 14 -19.99 8.53 7.69
CA GLY A 14 -18.96 7.50 7.64
C GLY A 14 -17.69 7.93 6.88
N LEU A 15 -17.83 8.80 5.87
CA LEU A 15 -16.71 9.36 5.11
C LEU A 15 -16.03 10.48 5.90
N ALA A 16 -16.81 11.38 6.50
CA ALA A 16 -16.31 12.51 7.30
C ALA A 16 -15.37 12.07 8.43
N TRP A 17 -15.75 11.06 9.23
CA TRP A 17 -14.90 10.56 10.31
C TRP A 17 -13.55 10.02 9.82
N ARG A 18 -13.53 9.27 8.70
CA ARG A 18 -12.27 8.70 8.15
C ARG A 18 -11.33 9.80 7.67
N VAL A 19 -11.89 10.84 7.06
CA VAL A 19 -11.11 12.01 6.62
C VAL A 19 -10.54 12.74 7.82
N SER A 20 -11.34 13.04 8.84
CA SER A 20 -10.87 13.67 10.08
C SER A 20 -9.80 12.82 10.78
N PHE A 21 -10.00 11.50 10.88
CA PHE A 21 -9.01 10.57 11.43
C PHE A 21 -7.71 10.59 10.61
N SER A 22 -7.79 10.59 9.29
CA SER A 22 -6.61 10.62 8.41
C SER A 22 -5.81 11.92 8.59
N ILE A 23 -6.49 13.05 8.71
CA ILE A 23 -5.86 14.35 8.99
C ILE A 23 -5.15 14.32 10.35
N LEU A 24 -5.82 13.84 11.40
CA LEU A 24 -5.25 13.78 12.75
C LEU A 24 -3.98 12.91 12.78
N VAL A 25 -4.05 11.73 12.15
CA VAL A 25 -2.91 10.80 12.06
C VAL A 25 -1.77 11.41 11.24
N ALA A 26 -2.06 12.07 10.12
CA ALA A 26 -1.05 12.72 9.30
C ALA A 26 -0.35 13.88 10.04
N VAL A 27 -1.12 14.73 10.75
CA VAL A 27 -0.56 15.80 11.58
C VAL A 27 0.29 15.22 12.70
N GLY A 28 -0.18 14.17 13.39
CA GLY A 28 0.60 13.48 14.41
C GLY A 28 1.92 12.92 13.89
N TRP A 29 1.90 12.33 12.68
CA TRP A 29 3.11 11.84 12.03
C TRP A 29 4.07 12.98 11.63
N LEU A 30 3.58 14.12 11.16
CA LEU A 30 4.41 15.31 10.90
C LEU A 30 5.07 15.85 12.17
N VAL A 31 4.33 15.91 13.28
CA VAL A 31 4.89 16.28 14.59
C VAL A 31 5.99 15.30 14.98
N PHE A 32 5.75 13.99 14.84
CA PHE A 32 6.78 12.98 15.04
C PHE A 32 8.03 13.22 14.18
N LEU A 33 7.86 13.49 12.88
CA LEU A 33 9.01 13.75 11.98
C LEU A 33 9.81 14.97 12.39
N ILE A 34 9.15 16.07 12.75
CA ILE A 34 9.83 17.29 13.21
C ILE A 34 10.63 16.99 14.47
N LEU A 35 10.02 16.31 15.45
CA LEU A 35 10.69 15.94 16.69
C LEU A 35 11.87 14.98 16.42
N TRP A 36 11.67 13.97 15.58
CA TRP A 36 12.70 13.01 15.21
C TRP A 36 13.90 13.69 14.54
N LEU A 37 13.66 14.43 13.47
CA LEU A 37 14.70 15.06 12.66
C LEU A 37 15.49 16.11 13.45
N PHE A 38 14.81 16.90 14.29
CA PHE A 38 15.45 17.99 14.99
C PHE A 38 16.21 17.54 16.25
N PHE A 39 15.64 16.60 17.03
CA PHE A 39 16.18 16.24 18.34
C PHE A 39 16.92 14.89 18.37
N TYR A 40 16.52 13.92 17.55
CA TYR A 40 17.03 12.55 17.66
C TYR A 40 17.96 12.16 16.51
N ALA A 41 17.69 12.61 15.29
CA ALA A 41 18.36 12.10 14.09
C ALA A 41 19.90 12.26 14.11
N LYS A 42 20.41 13.32 14.75
CA LYS A 42 21.87 13.57 14.85
C LYS A 42 22.62 12.51 15.65
N ASN A 43 21.94 11.77 16.53
CA ASN A 43 22.55 10.72 17.36
C ASN A 43 22.60 9.35 16.67
N TYR A 44 22.08 9.27 15.44
CA TYR A 44 22.01 8.04 14.66
C TYR A 44 22.78 8.19 13.36
N ALA A 45 23.38 7.09 12.91
CA ALA A 45 23.92 6.99 11.56
C ALA A 45 22.78 7.20 10.53
N TRP A 46 23.14 7.65 9.33
CA TRP A 46 22.15 8.04 8.31
C TRP A 46 21.28 6.83 7.87
N GLU A 47 21.84 5.62 7.89
CA GLU A 47 21.17 4.35 7.61
C GLU A 47 20.07 4.08 8.64
N ARG A 48 20.38 4.24 9.93
CA ARG A 48 19.40 4.04 11.00
C ARG A 48 18.27 5.07 10.94
N ASN A 49 18.59 6.31 10.56
CA ASN A 49 17.57 7.33 10.29
C ASN A 49 16.64 6.91 9.15
N ILE A 50 17.15 6.28 8.09
CA ILE A 50 16.32 5.71 7.02
C ILE A 50 15.44 4.57 7.55
N ALA A 51 15.98 3.64 8.35
CA ALA A 51 15.18 2.57 8.94
C ALA A 51 14.02 3.09 9.79
N ILE A 52 14.27 4.12 10.61
CA ILE A 52 13.25 4.72 11.49
C ILE A 52 12.21 5.49 10.66
N PHE A 53 12.64 6.19 9.62
CA PHE A 53 11.73 6.82 8.68
C PHE A 53 10.82 5.78 8.00
N LEU A 54 11.40 4.72 7.43
CA LEU A 54 10.66 3.62 6.80
C LEU A 54 9.67 2.95 7.77
N LEU A 55 10.10 2.69 9.01
CA LEU A 55 9.25 2.13 10.05
C LEU A 55 8.07 3.07 10.38
N SER A 56 8.32 4.38 10.48
CA SER A 56 7.26 5.36 10.74
C SER A 56 6.23 5.43 9.61
N VAL A 57 6.68 5.40 8.35
CA VAL A 57 5.81 5.36 7.17
C VAL A 57 5.04 4.05 7.11
N PHE A 58 5.67 2.93 7.48
CA PHE A 58 5.01 1.64 7.53
C PHE A 58 3.89 1.62 8.57
N ILE A 59 4.15 2.11 9.78
CA ILE A 59 3.13 2.27 10.83
C ILE A 59 2.00 3.19 10.36
N LEU A 60 2.33 4.32 9.74
CA LEU A 60 1.35 5.24 9.16
C LEU A 60 0.46 4.55 8.12
N ALA A 61 1.06 3.79 7.20
CA ALA A 61 0.36 3.04 6.18
C ALA A 61 -0.56 1.96 6.77
N VAL A 62 -0.18 1.29 7.86
CA VAL A 62 -1.05 0.32 8.55
C VAL A 62 -2.23 1.03 9.23
N ILE A 63 -1.97 2.11 9.99
CA ILE A 63 -3.00 2.85 10.72
C ILE A 63 -4.05 3.43 9.77
N LEU A 64 -3.62 4.00 8.64
CA LEU A 64 -4.53 4.56 7.63
C LEU A 64 -5.11 3.48 6.72
N GLY A 65 -4.31 2.49 6.35
CA GLY A 65 -4.68 1.45 5.41
C GLY A 65 -5.83 0.58 5.90
N ILE A 66 -5.85 0.19 7.18
CA ILE A 66 -6.89 -0.71 7.71
C ILE A 66 -8.31 -0.13 7.58
N PRO A 67 -8.61 1.10 8.08
CA PRO A 67 -9.95 1.69 7.94
C PRO A 67 -10.41 1.83 6.49
N TRP A 68 -9.50 2.23 5.59
CA TRP A 68 -9.79 2.44 4.17
C TRP A 68 -9.99 1.11 3.44
N ALA A 69 -9.13 0.12 3.68
CA ALA A 69 -9.28 -1.22 3.13
C ALA A 69 -10.60 -1.87 3.57
N TYR A 70 -10.96 -1.75 4.85
CA TYR A 70 -12.24 -2.27 5.36
C TYR A 70 -13.45 -1.66 4.63
N TRP A 71 -13.41 -0.36 4.34
CA TRP A 71 -14.50 0.29 3.61
C TRP A 71 -14.50 -0.01 2.11
N ALA A 72 -13.33 -0.09 1.49
CA ALA A 72 -13.21 -0.48 0.09
C ALA A 72 -13.81 -1.88 -0.12
N LEU A 73 -13.52 -2.83 0.78
CA LEU A 73 -14.11 -4.16 0.75
C LEU A 73 -15.63 -4.15 0.95
N ARG A 74 -16.16 -3.25 1.77
CA ARG A 74 -17.62 -3.13 1.98
C ARG A 74 -18.34 -2.49 0.80
N LYS A 75 -17.72 -1.51 0.14
CA LYS A 75 -18.31 -0.74 -0.97
C LYS A 75 -18.02 -1.35 -2.35
N GLN A 76 -17.51 -2.58 -2.36
CA GLN A 76 -17.11 -3.29 -3.56
C GLN A 76 -18.26 -3.38 -4.58
N SER A 77 -18.00 -2.92 -5.81
CA SER A 77 -18.97 -2.96 -6.91
C SER A 77 -19.29 -4.40 -7.34
N SER A 78 -20.39 -4.60 -8.07
CA SER A 78 -20.73 -5.92 -8.64
C SER A 78 -19.61 -6.49 -9.51
N LYS A 79 -19.03 -5.66 -10.39
CA LYS A 79 -17.88 -6.02 -11.23
C LYS A 79 -16.66 -6.43 -10.41
N GLU A 80 -16.34 -5.67 -9.36
CA GLU A 80 -15.24 -6.05 -8.46
C GLU A 80 -15.55 -7.37 -7.74
N LYS A 81 -16.78 -7.60 -7.28
CA LYS A 81 -17.15 -8.88 -6.65
C LYS A 81 -16.97 -10.06 -7.60
N GLU A 82 -17.25 -9.87 -8.89
CA GLU A 82 -16.99 -10.87 -9.93
C GLU A 82 -15.48 -11.09 -10.13
N MET A 83 -14.68 -10.02 -10.16
CA MET A 83 -13.23 -10.16 -10.22
C MET A 83 -12.67 -10.97 -9.05
N TRP A 84 -13.17 -10.74 -7.84
CA TRP A 84 -12.75 -11.47 -6.64
C TRP A 84 -13.17 -12.95 -6.64
N LYS A 85 -14.13 -13.35 -7.48
CA LYS A 85 -14.50 -14.76 -7.67
C LYS A 85 -13.65 -15.48 -8.72
N MET A 86 -12.89 -14.74 -9.54
CA MET A 86 -12.03 -15.35 -10.56
C MET A 86 -10.94 -16.24 -9.93
N LYS A 87 -10.72 -17.40 -10.54
CA LYS A 87 -9.77 -18.40 -10.03
C LYS A 87 -8.36 -17.81 -9.92
N GLY A 88 -7.82 -17.87 -8.70
CA GLY A 88 -6.46 -17.39 -8.40
C GLY A 88 -6.32 -15.88 -8.20
N PHE A 89 -7.34 -15.06 -8.43
CA PHE A 89 -7.23 -13.60 -8.23
C PHE A 89 -6.94 -13.26 -6.75
N ARG A 90 -7.73 -13.82 -5.82
CA ARG A 90 -7.60 -13.55 -4.38
C ARG A 90 -6.21 -13.89 -3.82
N TRP A 91 -5.70 -15.07 -4.14
CA TRP A 91 -4.38 -15.51 -3.68
C TRP A 91 -3.27 -14.59 -4.20
N ARG A 92 -3.32 -14.21 -5.49
CA ARG A 92 -2.34 -13.28 -6.06
C ARG A 92 -2.34 -11.92 -5.35
N VAL A 93 -3.52 -11.38 -5.03
CA VAL A 93 -3.64 -10.14 -4.24
C VAL A 93 -3.01 -10.30 -2.86
N TRP A 94 -3.31 -11.38 -2.14
CA TRP A 94 -2.69 -11.64 -0.83
C TRP A 94 -1.18 -11.79 -0.92
N VAL A 95 -0.67 -12.53 -1.91
CA VAL A 95 0.77 -12.66 -2.16
C VAL A 95 1.40 -11.30 -2.45
N SER A 96 0.77 -10.45 -3.25
CA SER A 96 1.26 -9.09 -3.53
C SER A 96 1.34 -8.24 -2.26
N ILE A 97 0.32 -8.29 -1.40
CA ILE A 97 0.32 -7.57 -0.12
C ILE A 97 1.44 -8.10 0.79
N ILE A 98 1.55 -9.41 0.95
CA ILE A 98 2.57 -10.04 1.79
C ILE A 98 3.97 -9.71 1.25
N ALA A 99 4.20 -9.83 -0.05
CA ALA A 99 5.47 -9.51 -0.67
C ALA A 99 5.88 -8.05 -0.42
N MET A 100 4.94 -7.10 -0.54
CA MET A 100 5.19 -5.69 -0.24
C MET A 100 5.51 -5.46 1.24
N VAL A 101 4.77 -6.09 2.16
CA VAL A 101 5.06 -5.99 3.59
C VAL A 101 6.43 -6.61 3.93
N SER A 102 6.73 -7.77 3.36
CA SER A 102 8.01 -8.45 3.53
C SER A 102 9.19 -7.61 3.04
N ILE A 103 9.06 -6.93 1.89
CA ILE A 103 10.14 -6.07 1.38
C ILE A 103 10.40 -4.88 2.31
N ILE A 104 9.34 -4.27 2.86
CA ILE A 104 9.48 -3.13 3.77
C ILE A 104 10.14 -3.59 5.07
N ILE A 105 9.71 -4.72 5.65
CA ILE A 105 10.32 -5.29 6.85
C ILE A 105 11.79 -5.63 6.61
N PHE A 106 12.10 -6.24 5.46
CA PHE A 106 13.48 -6.54 5.06
C PHE A 106 14.33 -5.26 4.99
N LEU A 107 13.84 -4.20 4.34
CA LEU A 107 14.57 -2.94 4.21
C LEU A 107 14.76 -2.25 5.57
N ILE A 108 13.75 -2.25 6.44
CA ILE A 108 13.87 -1.73 7.81
C ILE A 108 14.98 -2.48 8.55
N TYR A 109 14.98 -3.82 8.49
CA TYR A 109 16.00 -4.64 9.11
C TYR A 109 17.39 -4.39 8.51
N TRP A 110 17.49 -4.32 7.17
CA TRP A 110 18.72 -4.03 6.45
C TRP A 110 19.36 -2.71 6.92
N PHE A 111 18.59 -1.62 6.85
CA PHE A 111 19.07 -0.28 7.21
C PHE A 111 19.35 -0.13 8.71
N TRP A 112 18.67 -0.91 9.57
CA TRP A 112 18.90 -0.87 11.01
C TRP A 112 20.15 -1.66 11.44
N ALA A 113 20.32 -2.88 10.91
CA ALA A 113 21.27 -3.85 11.46
C ALA A 113 22.49 -4.12 10.57
N ILE A 114 22.39 -3.89 9.25
CA ILE A 114 23.38 -4.40 8.29
C ILE A 114 24.02 -3.30 7.46
N ALA A 115 23.33 -2.19 7.19
CA ALA A 115 23.73 -1.20 6.17
C ALA A 115 24.97 -0.35 6.52
N GLU A 116 25.32 -0.23 7.80
CA GLU A 116 26.36 0.70 8.32
C GLU A 116 27.78 0.48 7.73
N PRO A 117 28.24 -0.75 7.44
CA PRO A 117 29.55 -0.98 6.81
C PRO A 117 29.58 -0.70 5.29
N PHE A 118 28.43 -0.45 4.65
CA PHE A 118 28.32 -0.30 3.20
C PHE A 118 28.24 1.18 2.81
N ASP A 119 28.81 1.53 1.66
CA ASP A 119 28.66 2.88 1.13
C ASP A 119 27.23 3.14 0.62
N ILE A 120 26.93 4.42 0.33
CA ILE A 120 25.61 4.82 -0.12
C ILE A 120 25.20 4.17 -1.45
N TYR A 121 26.15 3.90 -2.37
CA TYR A 121 25.87 3.28 -3.66
C TYR A 121 25.59 1.79 -3.52
N GLN A 122 26.30 1.10 -2.62
CA GLN A 122 26.05 -0.29 -2.28
C GLN A 122 24.68 -0.48 -1.62
N ASN A 123 24.35 0.38 -0.66
CA ASN A 123 23.03 0.38 -0.02
C ASN A 123 21.91 0.68 -1.04
N LEU A 124 22.13 1.62 -1.96
CA LEU A 124 21.19 1.91 -3.05
C LEU A 124 21.05 0.73 -4.01
N ALA A 125 22.15 0.04 -4.35
CA ALA A 125 22.11 -1.16 -5.18
C ALA A 125 21.26 -2.26 -4.54
N ILE A 126 21.42 -2.49 -3.23
CA ILE A 126 20.64 -3.50 -2.48
C ILE A 126 19.16 -3.13 -2.45
N PHE A 127 18.85 -1.85 -2.25
CA PHE A 127 17.48 -1.34 -2.36
C PHE A 127 16.89 -1.64 -3.74
N ILE A 128 17.58 -1.29 -4.82
CA ILE A 128 17.12 -1.52 -6.20
C ILE A 128 16.94 -3.01 -6.48
N VAL A 129 17.91 -3.84 -6.10
CA VAL A 129 17.88 -5.30 -6.30
C VAL A 129 16.69 -5.93 -5.58
N ALA A 130 16.38 -5.50 -4.35
CA ALA A 130 15.21 -5.97 -3.63
C ALA A 130 13.93 -5.71 -4.43
N PHE A 131 13.73 -4.47 -4.91
CA PHE A 131 12.55 -4.11 -5.70
C PHE A 131 12.50 -4.83 -7.05
N LEU A 132 13.64 -5.07 -7.70
CA LEU A 132 13.71 -5.84 -8.94
C LEU A 132 13.30 -7.30 -8.73
N ILE A 133 13.77 -7.95 -7.66
CA ILE A 133 13.38 -9.32 -7.34
C ILE A 133 11.88 -9.38 -7.05
N ALA A 134 11.37 -8.53 -6.16
CA ALA A 134 9.95 -8.52 -5.83
C ALA A 134 9.07 -8.17 -7.04
N GLY A 135 9.43 -7.12 -7.77
CA GLY A 135 8.73 -6.69 -8.98
C GLY A 135 8.74 -7.75 -10.07
N GLY A 136 9.88 -8.41 -10.30
CA GLY A 136 10.02 -9.50 -11.25
C GLY A 136 9.16 -10.71 -10.89
N LEU A 137 9.16 -11.13 -9.62
CA LEU A 137 8.30 -12.22 -9.14
C LEU A 137 6.81 -11.89 -9.26
N LEU A 138 6.42 -10.67 -8.90
CA LEU A 138 5.03 -10.20 -9.03
C LEU A 138 4.62 -10.10 -10.50
N ALA A 139 5.48 -9.56 -11.37
CA ALA A 139 5.22 -9.47 -12.80
C ALA A 139 5.06 -10.86 -13.42
N ALA A 140 5.94 -11.82 -13.09
CA ALA A 140 5.85 -13.19 -13.56
C ALA A 140 4.56 -13.89 -13.07
N MET A 141 4.12 -13.60 -11.84
CA MET A 141 2.87 -14.14 -11.29
C MET A 141 1.61 -13.55 -11.94
N TRP A 142 1.62 -12.25 -12.27
CA TRP A 142 0.45 -11.54 -12.80
C TRP A 142 0.35 -11.58 -14.33
N ALA A 143 1.47 -11.61 -15.06
CA ALA A 143 1.46 -11.52 -16.53
C ALA A 143 0.64 -12.63 -17.21
N PRO A 144 0.78 -13.93 -16.88
CA PRO A 144 -0.03 -14.98 -17.49
C PRO A 144 -1.53 -14.83 -17.21
N TRP A 145 -1.88 -14.32 -16.03
CA TRP A 145 -3.28 -14.12 -15.66
C TRP A 145 -3.91 -12.94 -16.41
N GLY A 146 -3.19 -11.82 -16.55
CA GLY A 146 -3.67 -10.66 -17.30
C GLY A 146 -3.92 -10.97 -18.78
N MET A 147 -3.03 -11.74 -19.40
CA MET A 147 -3.19 -12.15 -20.80
C MET A 147 -4.38 -13.07 -21.03
N THR A 148 -4.72 -13.92 -20.05
CA THR A 148 -5.84 -14.88 -20.18
C THR A 148 -7.21 -14.27 -19.88
N HIS A 149 -7.27 -13.08 -19.28
CA HIS A 149 -8.51 -12.43 -18.85
C HIS A 149 -8.66 -11.02 -19.43
N THR A 150 -7.97 -10.75 -20.55
CA THR A 150 -8.19 -9.51 -21.31
C THR A 150 -9.59 -9.58 -21.93
N PRO A 151 -10.50 -8.64 -21.62
CA PRO A 151 -11.88 -8.72 -22.08
C PRO A 151 -11.93 -8.46 -23.58
N GLU A 152 -12.06 -9.52 -24.36
CA GLU A 152 -12.26 -9.49 -25.82
C GLU A 152 -13.63 -8.89 -26.21
N HIS A 153 -14.49 -8.63 -25.24
CA HIS A 153 -15.89 -8.26 -25.43
C HIS A 153 -16.19 -6.78 -25.74
N GLN A 154 -15.20 -5.88 -25.75
CA GLN A 154 -15.48 -4.46 -26.07
C GLN A 154 -15.42 -4.11 -27.56
N TYR A 155 -14.93 -4.99 -28.43
CA TYR A 155 -14.86 -4.72 -29.88
C TYR A 155 -16.17 -5.01 -30.63
N ASP A 156 -17.04 -5.87 -30.10
CA ASP A 156 -18.27 -6.30 -30.79
C ASP A 156 -19.48 -5.40 -30.52
N GLU A 157 -19.48 -4.63 -29.44
CA GLU A 157 -20.58 -3.69 -29.14
C GLU A 157 -20.43 -2.36 -29.91
N GLN A 158 -19.20 -1.91 -30.19
CA GLN A 158 -18.96 -0.67 -30.96
C GLN A 158 -19.13 -0.84 -32.48
N LYS A 159 -19.17 -2.08 -33.00
CA LYS A 159 -19.44 -2.36 -34.42
C LYS A 159 -20.92 -2.47 -34.77
N LYS A 160 -21.81 -2.35 -33.77
CA LYS A 160 -23.26 -2.48 -33.92
C LYS A 160 -24.01 -1.14 -33.83
N GLU A 161 -23.30 -0.03 -33.67
CA GLU A 161 -23.81 1.35 -33.83
C GLU A 161 -23.27 1.95 -35.13
#